data_AF-A0AAI9TM13-F1
#
_entry.id   AF-A0AAI9TM13-F1
#
_cell.length_a   1.000
_cell.length_b   1.000
_cell.length_c   1.000
_cell.angle_alpha   90.00
_cell.angle_beta   90.00
_cell.angle_gamma   90.00
#
_symmetry.space_group_name_H-M   'P 1'
#
loop_
_entity.id
_entity.type
_entity.pdbx_description
1 polymer ?
#
loop_
_entity_poly.entity_id
_entity_poly.type
_entity_poly.pdbx_seq_one_letter_code
_entity_poly.pdbx_strand_id
1 'polypeptide(L)'
;MVGSLRTIPSILLTGILPFGAIFVELYFIMTSLWTNKIYYMFGFLFLCYGLMIITSAATTVLLVYFLLCAENYRWHWRAFIGAGMTGGYVFVNALIFWATRVSFGGITGAVLYVGYSALIAFVVFVLTGSIGFLASWAFIHRIYGSIKVD
;
A
#
# COMPACT_ATOMS: atom_id res chain seq x y z
N MET A 1 12.09 -17.14 -15.85
CA MET A 1 11.43 -16.68 -14.60
C MET A 1 12.40 -15.99 -13.60
N VAL A 2 13.57 -15.50 -14.02
CA VAL A 2 14.61 -14.97 -13.10
C VAL A 2 14.51 -13.45 -12.85
N GLY A 3 13.70 -12.72 -13.63
CA GLY A 3 13.58 -11.26 -13.51
C GLY A 3 12.65 -10.75 -12.40
N SER A 4 11.50 -11.42 -12.19
CA SER A 4 10.43 -10.94 -11.29
C SER A 4 10.77 -11.05 -9.79
N LEU A 5 11.64 -12.01 -9.42
CA LEU A 5 12.08 -12.26 -8.04
C LEU A 5 13.16 -11.30 -7.53
N ARG A 6 13.63 -10.36 -8.35
CA ARG A 6 14.53 -9.30 -7.87
C ARG A 6 13.78 -8.47 -6.81
N THR A 7 14.49 -8.06 -5.76
CA THR A 7 13.93 -7.34 -4.60
C THR A 7 13.12 -6.12 -4.97
N ILE A 8 13.64 -5.31 -5.90
CA ILE A 8 13.02 -4.04 -6.29
C ILE A 8 11.71 -4.25 -7.08
N PRO A 9 11.68 -5.04 -8.19
CA PRO A 9 10.44 -5.24 -8.93
C PRO A 9 9.37 -6.02 -8.15
N SER A 10 9.77 -6.97 -7.30
CA SER A 10 8.81 -7.74 -6.49
C SER A 10 8.06 -6.86 -5.48
N ILE A 11 8.75 -5.93 -4.82
CA ILE A 11 8.16 -4.97 -3.87
C ILE A 11 7.21 -3.98 -4.57
N LEU A 12 7.59 -3.51 -5.78
CA LEU A 12 6.75 -2.61 -6.57
C LEU A 12 5.47 -3.31 -7.04
N LEU A 13 5.59 -4.54 -7.55
CA LEU A 13 4.45 -5.31 -8.04
C LEU A 13 3.43 -5.62 -6.92
N THR A 14 3.88 -5.84 -5.68
CA THR A 14 2.96 -6.13 -4.57
C THR A 14 2.08 -4.95 -4.17
N GLY A 15 2.57 -3.72 -4.32
CA GLY A 15 1.83 -2.52 -3.92
C GLY A 15 0.86 -1.99 -4.98
N ILE A 16 1.01 -2.40 -6.25
CA ILE A 16 0.25 -1.79 -7.35
C ILE A 16 -1.23 -2.21 -7.36
N LEU A 17 -1.52 -3.46 -7.00
CA LEU A 17 -2.88 -4.02 -6.93
C LEU A 17 -3.71 -3.36 -5.81
N PRO A 18 -3.26 -3.33 -4.54
CA PRO A 18 -3.97 -2.62 -3.48
C PRO A 18 -4.07 -1.12 -3.71
N PHE A 19 -3.10 -0.49 -4.39
CA PHE A 19 -3.21 0.91 -4.81
C PHE A 19 -4.35 1.12 -5.83
N GLY A 20 -4.48 0.23 -6.82
CA GLY A 20 -5.57 0.28 -7.80
C GLY A 20 -6.96 0.22 -7.16
N ALA A 21 -7.13 -0.56 -6.08
CA ALA A 21 -8.39 -0.70 -5.36
C ALA A 21 -8.85 0.58 -4.65
N ILE A 22 -7.92 1.48 -4.29
CA ILE A 22 -8.21 2.73 -3.56
C ILE A 22 -8.01 3.99 -4.41
N PHE A 23 -7.52 3.85 -5.65
CA PHE A 23 -7.11 4.97 -6.49
C PHE A 23 -8.23 6.00 -6.71
N VAL A 24 -9.44 5.52 -7.00
CA VAL A 24 -10.61 6.37 -7.26
C VAL A 24 -10.99 7.15 -5.99
N GLU A 25 -10.96 6.49 -4.84
CA GLU A 25 -11.32 7.12 -3.56
C GLU A 25 -10.28 8.14 -3.10
N LEU A 26 -8.99 7.85 -3.30
CA LEU A 26 -7.92 8.81 -3.03
C LEU A 26 -8.12 10.10 -3.84
N TYR A 27 -8.54 9.99 -5.10
CA TYR A 27 -8.84 11.15 -5.93
C TYR A 27 -10.01 11.99 -5.37
N PHE A 28 -11.09 11.34 -4.92
CA PHE A 28 -12.23 12.03 -4.31
C PHE A 28 -11.86 12.68 -2.98
N ILE A 29 -11.08 12.00 -2.13
CA ILE A 29 -10.59 12.53 -0.85
C ILE A 29 -9.71 13.76 -1.09
N MET A 30 -8.74 13.67 -2.00
CA MET A 30 -7.86 14.81 -2.32
C MET A 30 -8.66 15.99 -2.86
N THR A 31 -9.63 15.75 -3.76
CA THR A 31 -10.48 16.81 -4.29
C THR A 31 -11.34 17.45 -3.19
N SER A 32 -11.88 16.64 -2.27
CA SER A 32 -12.71 17.11 -1.15
C SER A 32 -11.92 17.95 -0.16
N LEU A 33 -10.76 17.47 0.29
CA LEU A 33 -9.91 18.13 1.29
C LEU A 33 -9.44 19.52 0.83
N TRP A 34 -9.07 19.65 -0.46
CA TRP A 34 -8.48 20.88 -0.98
C TRP A 34 -9.51 21.83 -1.61
N THR A 35 -10.68 21.35 -2.04
CA THR A 35 -11.74 22.17 -2.65
C THR A 35 -12.89 22.49 -1.68
N ASN A 36 -12.77 22.14 -0.38
CA ASN A 36 -13.82 22.32 0.63
C ASN A 36 -15.20 21.76 0.23
N LYS A 37 -15.24 20.71 -0.60
CA LYS A 37 -16.49 20.02 -0.94
C LYS A 37 -16.74 18.93 0.08
N ILE A 38 -17.95 18.87 0.64
CA ILE A 38 -18.35 17.80 1.56
C ILE A 38 -18.22 16.45 0.84
N TYR A 39 -17.47 15.52 1.43
CA TYR A 39 -17.34 14.15 0.92
C TYR A 39 -18.56 13.33 1.38
N TYR A 40 -19.45 13.01 0.44
CA TYR A 40 -20.73 12.34 0.72
C TYR A 40 -20.67 10.80 0.68
N MET A 41 -19.57 10.19 0.23
CA MET A 41 -19.49 8.76 -0.08
C MET A 41 -18.77 7.92 1.00
N PHE A 42 -18.94 8.24 2.29
CA PHE A 42 -18.29 7.54 3.40
C PHE A 42 -18.52 6.01 3.42
N GLY A 43 -19.69 5.53 2.98
CA GLY A 43 -19.98 4.09 2.90
C GLY A 43 -19.11 3.36 1.84
N PHE A 44 -18.84 4.02 0.71
CA PHE A 44 -18.01 3.47 -0.35
C PHE A 44 -16.52 3.46 0.05
N LEU A 45 -16.09 4.50 0.77
CA LEU A 45 -14.74 4.55 1.36
C LEU A 45 -14.45 3.34 2.25
N PHE A 46 -15.39 2.95 3.11
CA PHE A 46 -15.22 1.81 4.00
C PHE A 46 -15.09 0.49 3.22
N LEU A 47 -15.86 0.33 2.14
CA LEU A 47 -15.77 -0.82 1.25
C LEU A 47 -14.40 -0.89 0.57
N CYS A 48 -13.93 0.22 -0.01
CA CYS A 48 -12.60 0.32 -0.61
C CYS A 48 -11.48 0.07 0.41
N TYR A 49 -11.64 0.53 1.64
CA TYR A 49 -10.69 0.24 2.72
C TYR A 49 -10.64 -1.27 3.04
N GLY A 50 -11.78 -1.94 3.15
CA GLY A 50 -11.82 -3.40 3.30
C GLY A 50 -11.16 -4.14 2.13
N LEU A 51 -11.43 -3.70 0.90
CA LEU A 51 -10.81 -4.23 -0.32
C LEU A 51 -9.28 -4.05 -0.30
N MET A 52 -8.78 -2.90 0.16
CA MET A 52 -7.37 -2.63 0.34
C MET A 52 -6.72 -3.60 1.34
N ILE A 53 -7.38 -3.89 2.46
CA ILE A 53 -6.88 -4.86 3.46
C ILE A 53 -6.77 -6.25 2.84
N ILE A 54 -7.83 -6.72 2.17
CA ILE A 54 -7.86 -8.06 1.58
C ILE A 54 -6.81 -8.20 0.48
N THR A 55 -6.74 -7.23 -0.44
CA THR A 55 -5.80 -7.26 -1.56
C THR A 55 -4.36 -7.13 -1.10
N SER A 56 -4.06 -6.27 -0.12
CA SER A 56 -2.71 -6.16 0.45
C SER A 56 -2.26 -7.44 1.16
N ALA A 57 -3.15 -8.07 1.93
CA ALA A 57 -2.85 -9.37 2.55
C ALA A 57 -2.63 -10.48 1.50
N ALA A 58 -3.44 -10.52 0.45
CA ALA A 58 -3.32 -11.52 -0.60
C ALA A 58 -2.01 -11.37 -1.41
N THR A 59 -1.65 -10.15 -1.82
CA THR A 59 -0.42 -9.93 -2.60
C THR A 59 0.85 -10.18 -1.78
N THR A 60 0.85 -9.88 -0.49
CA THR A 60 2.01 -10.13 0.38
C THR A 60 2.19 -11.61 0.66
N VAL A 61 1.11 -12.35 0.93
CA VAL A 61 1.15 -13.81 1.09
C VAL A 61 1.70 -14.47 -0.18
N LEU A 62 1.25 -14.02 -1.35
CA LEU A 62 1.72 -14.53 -2.64
C LEU A 62 3.20 -14.23 -2.89
N LEU A 63 3.69 -13.03 -2.54
CA LEU A 63 5.12 -12.70 -2.59
C LEU A 63 5.94 -13.58 -1.65
N VAL A 64 5.46 -13.79 -0.41
CA VAL A 64 6.15 -14.61 0.58
C VAL A 64 6.18 -16.08 0.15
N TYR A 65 5.10 -16.58 -0.45
CA TYR A 65 5.06 -17.92 -1.04
C TYR A 65 6.13 -18.10 -2.12
N PHE A 66 6.22 -17.18 -3.09
CA PHE A 66 7.28 -17.26 -4.11
C PHE A 66 8.68 -17.12 -3.53
N LEU A 67 8.85 -16.35 -2.45
CA LEU A 67 10.12 -16.25 -1.73
C LEU A 67 10.54 -17.58 -1.10
N LEU A 68 9.59 -18.28 -0.49
CA LEU A 68 9.78 -19.59 0.11
C LEU A 68 10.13 -20.64 -0.96
N CYS A 69 9.46 -20.61 -2.12
CA CYS A 69 9.78 -21.47 -3.26
C CYS A 69 11.18 -21.20 -3.84
N ALA A 70 11.71 -19.98 -3.68
CA ALA A 70 13.06 -19.60 -4.06
C ALA A 70 14.10 -19.81 -2.93
N GLU A 71 13.75 -20.60 -1.90
CA GLU A 71 14.58 -20.91 -0.73
C GLU A 71 15.07 -19.67 0.04
N ASN A 72 14.39 -18.54 -0.11
CA ASN A 72 14.78 -17.28 0.52
C ASN A 72 13.91 -16.96 1.72
N TYR A 73 14.39 -17.34 2.91
CA TYR A 73 13.64 -17.16 4.16
C TYR A 73 13.72 -15.74 4.74
N ARG A 74 14.30 -14.75 4.04
CA ARG A 74 14.32 -13.34 4.49
C ARG A 74 13.01 -12.64 4.10
N TRP A 75 11.88 -13.15 4.59
CA TRP A 75 10.54 -12.68 4.21
C TRP A 75 10.03 -11.48 5.02
N HIS A 76 10.44 -11.33 6.29
CA HIS A 76 9.93 -10.33 7.24
C HIS A 76 9.91 -8.88 6.68
N TRP A 77 11.09 -8.35 6.34
CA TRP A 77 11.20 -6.99 5.80
C TRP A 77 10.61 -6.84 4.41
N ARG A 78 10.64 -7.90 3.60
CA ARG A 78 10.09 -7.89 2.24
C ARG A 78 8.57 -7.87 2.23
N ALA A 79 7.93 -8.59 3.15
CA ALA A 79 6.48 -8.56 3.33
C ALA A 79 6.03 -7.17 3.79
N PHE A 80 6.73 -6.58 4.76
CA PHE A 80 6.41 -5.24 5.27
C PHE A 80 6.59 -4.15 4.21
N ILE A 81 7.75 -4.10 3.55
CA ILE A 81 8.04 -3.07 2.53
C ILE A 81 7.22 -3.30 1.26
N GLY A 82 6.98 -4.56 0.88
CA GLY A 82 6.15 -4.93 -0.27
C GLY A 82 4.71 -4.44 -0.16
N ALA A 83 4.07 -4.70 0.99
CA ALA A 83 2.72 -4.19 1.27
C ALA A 83 2.73 -2.67 1.45
N GLY A 84 3.71 -2.14 2.19
CA GLY A 84 3.83 -0.70 2.48
C GLY A 84 4.00 0.16 1.23
N MET A 85 4.52 -0.38 0.13
CA MET A 85 4.74 0.36 -1.11
C MET A 85 3.46 1.01 -1.66
N THR A 86 2.27 0.55 -1.26
CA THR A 86 0.99 1.25 -1.46
C THR A 86 1.03 2.70 -1.00
N GLY A 87 1.53 2.97 0.20
CA GLY A 87 1.68 4.32 0.74
C GLY A 87 2.66 5.16 -0.08
N GLY A 88 3.70 4.53 -0.63
CA GLY A 88 4.58 5.17 -1.61
C GLY A 88 3.83 5.61 -2.87
N TYR A 89 2.96 4.75 -3.41
CA TYR A 89 2.11 5.11 -4.55
C TYR A 89 1.10 6.22 -4.22
N VAL A 90 0.56 6.24 -3.00
CA VAL A 90 -0.29 7.35 -2.51
C VAL A 90 0.48 8.66 -2.49
N PHE A 91 1.72 8.65 -2.01
CA PHE A 91 2.56 9.86 -1.98
C PHE A 91 2.86 10.39 -3.38
N VAL A 92 3.24 9.50 -4.31
CA VAL A 92 3.47 9.88 -5.71
C VAL A 92 2.19 10.44 -6.35
N ASN A 93 1.03 9.85 -6.08
CA ASN A 93 -0.25 10.36 -6.55
C ASN A 93 -0.54 11.78 -6.03
N ALA A 94 -0.26 12.04 -4.75
CA ALA A 94 -0.40 13.37 -4.16
C ALA A 94 0.52 14.40 -4.85
N LEU A 95 1.76 14.05 -5.16
CA LEU A 95 2.68 14.93 -5.90
C LEU A 95 2.19 15.24 -7.32
N ILE A 96 1.64 14.25 -8.02
CA ILE A 96 1.05 14.43 -9.35
C ILE A 96 -0.17 15.36 -9.26
N PHE A 97 -1.02 15.17 -8.25
CA PHE A 97 -2.19 16.02 -8.02
C PHE A 97 -1.80 17.47 -7.74
N TRP A 98 -0.76 17.68 -6.92
CA TRP A 98 -0.19 18.99 -6.66
C TRP A 98 0.27 19.66 -7.96
N ALA A 99 1.09 18.98 -8.76
CA ALA A 99 1.66 19.51 -9.99
C ALA A 99 0.63 19.83 -11.09
N THR A 100 -0.48 19.09 -11.17
CA THR A 100 -1.45 19.21 -12.26
C THR A 100 -2.68 20.06 -11.93
N ARG A 101 -3.06 20.18 -10.65
CA ARG A 101 -4.35 20.75 -10.24
C ARG A 101 -4.24 21.88 -9.23
N VAL A 102 -3.12 22.02 -8.53
CA VAL A 102 -3.03 22.87 -7.35
C VAL A 102 -1.95 23.94 -7.53
N SER A 103 -2.34 25.08 -8.08
CA SER A 103 -1.49 26.28 -8.10
C SER A 103 -1.69 27.06 -6.79
N PHE A 104 -1.04 26.63 -5.71
CA PHE A 104 -0.90 27.50 -4.54
C PHE A 104 0.15 28.56 -4.86
N GLY A 105 -0.25 29.81 -5.03
CA GLY A 105 0.64 30.93 -5.34
C GLY A 105 1.67 31.28 -4.25
N GLY A 106 1.81 30.46 -3.19
CA GLY A 106 2.72 30.70 -2.08
C GLY A 106 3.43 29.43 -1.60
N ILE A 107 4.74 29.56 -1.32
CA ILE A 107 5.63 28.49 -0.85
C ILE A 107 5.09 27.82 0.43
N THR A 108 4.50 28.60 1.34
CA THR A 108 3.92 28.09 2.60
C THR A 108 2.79 27.09 2.35
N GLY A 109 1.91 27.34 1.37
CA GLY A 109 0.82 26.43 1.02
C GLY A 109 1.32 25.12 0.40
N ALA A 110 2.38 25.20 -0.40
CA ALA A 110 3.03 24.02 -0.98
C ALA A 110 3.68 23.14 0.10
N VAL A 111 4.40 23.73 1.05
CA VAL A 111 5.03 22.99 2.17
C VAL A 111 3.97 22.30 3.03
N LEU A 112 2.86 22.99 3.35
CA LEU A 112 1.76 22.39 4.10
C LEU A 112 1.12 21.24 3.33
N TYR A 113 0.80 21.42 2.05
CA TYR A 113 0.22 20.36 1.20
C TYR A 113 1.08 19.10 1.17
N VAL A 114 2.37 19.26 0.88
CA VAL A 114 3.31 18.15 0.77
C VAL A 114 3.52 17.49 2.14
N GLY A 115 3.63 18.29 3.21
CA GLY A 115 3.78 17.78 4.57
C GLY A 115 2.59 16.93 5.03
N TYR A 116 1.36 17.42 4.87
CA TYR A 116 0.16 16.65 5.22
C TYR A 116 0.01 15.40 4.34
N SER A 117 0.28 15.51 3.04
CA SER A 117 0.21 14.37 2.13
C SER A 117 1.28 13.31 2.45
N ALA A 118 2.48 13.73 2.86
CA ALA A 118 3.55 12.83 3.32
C ALA A 118 3.14 12.09 4.60
N LEU A 119 2.54 12.79 5.57
CA LEU A 119 2.05 12.17 6.80
C LEU A 119 0.96 11.13 6.52
N ILE A 120 -0.02 11.46 5.69
CA ILE A 120 -1.09 10.53 5.29
C ILE A 120 -0.50 9.30 4.60
N ALA A 121 0.40 9.50 3.63
CA ALA A 121 1.07 8.42 2.94
C ALA A 121 1.90 7.53 3.88
N PHE A 122 2.57 8.13 4.88
CA PHE A 122 3.34 7.40 5.89
C PHE A 122 2.44 6.53 6.77
N VAL A 123 1.28 7.04 7.20
CA VAL A 123 0.31 6.26 7.98
C VAL A 123 -0.22 5.08 7.14
N VAL A 124 -0.56 5.32 5.87
CA VAL A 124 -0.99 4.25 4.95
C VAL A 124 0.12 3.22 4.76
N PHE A 125 1.37 3.64 4.60
CA PHE A 125 2.53 2.76 4.46
C PHE A 125 2.66 1.82 5.67
N VAL A 126 2.58 2.36 6.88
CA VAL A 126 2.68 1.57 8.12
C VAL A 126 1.47 0.64 8.30
N LEU A 127 0.26 1.11 8.02
CA LEU A 127 -0.95 0.30 8.09
C LEU A 127 -0.90 -0.86 7.09
N THR A 128 -0.69 -0.61 5.81
CA THR A 128 -0.63 -1.69 4.82
C THR A 128 0.55 -2.61 5.08
N GLY A 129 1.71 -2.07 5.46
CA GLY A 129 2.91 -2.83 5.85
C GLY A 129 2.65 -3.82 6.99
N SER A 130 2.00 -3.36 8.06
CA SER A 130 1.68 -4.19 9.23
C SER A 130 0.65 -5.27 8.90
N ILE A 131 -0.41 -4.96 8.16
CA ILE A 131 -1.42 -5.93 7.70
C ILE A 131 -0.75 -7.03 6.86
N GLY A 132 0.08 -6.62 5.90
CA GLY A 132 0.81 -7.53 5.03
C GLY A 132 1.75 -8.46 5.79
N PHE A 133 2.46 -7.92 6.78
CA PHE A 133 3.36 -8.69 7.66
C PHE A 133 2.59 -9.71 8.52
N LEU A 134 1.50 -9.29 9.16
CA LEU A 134 0.67 -10.17 10.00
C LEU A 134 0.03 -11.29 9.18
N ALA A 135 -0.47 -11.00 7.98
CA ALA A 135 -1.04 -11.98 7.07
C ALA A 135 0.00 -13.04 6.65
N SER A 136 1.20 -12.60 6.27
CA SER A 136 2.29 -13.52 5.93
C SER A 136 2.78 -14.34 7.11
N TRP A 137 2.82 -13.76 8.32
CA TRP A 137 3.15 -14.49 9.55
C TRP A 137 2.16 -15.61 9.84
N ALA A 138 0.85 -15.31 9.77
CA ALA A 138 -0.21 -16.30 9.97
C ALA A 138 -0.15 -17.42 8.91
N PHE A 139 0.11 -17.06 7.65
CA PHE A 139 0.26 -18.02 6.55
C PHE A 139 1.41 -18.99 6.77
N ILE A 140 2.59 -18.48 7.15
CA ILE A 140 3.78 -19.28 7.40
C ILE A 140 3.56 -20.26 8.56
N HIS A 141 2.97 -19.77 9.66
CA HIS A 141 2.67 -20.62 10.80
C HIS A 141 1.69 -21.74 10.44
N ARG A 142 0.74 -21.46 9.53
CA ARG A 142 -0.21 -22.45 9.03
C ARG A 142 0.46 -23.53 8.18
N ILE A 143 1.40 -23.15 7.31
CA ILE A 143 2.14 -24.10 6.46
C ILE A 143 3.03 -25.00 7.32
N TYR A 144 3.89 -24.41 8.16
CA TYR A 144 4.82 -25.20 8.96
C TYR A 144 4.11 -26.06 10.01
N GLY A 145 2.98 -25.61 10.57
CA GLY A 145 2.17 -26.41 11.48
C GLY A 145 1.38 -27.55 10.81
N SER A 146 1.22 -27.53 9.49
CA SER A 146 0.55 -28.60 8.74
C SER A 146 1.52 -29.70 8.28
N ILE A 147 2.83 -29.47 8.36
CA ILE A 147 3.84 -30.50 8.12
C ILE A 147 3.82 -31.42 9.34
N LYS A 148 3.08 -32.52 9.24
CA LYS A 148 3.21 -33.63 10.18
C LYS A 148 4.63 -34.19 9.99
N VAL A 149 5.40 -34.14 11.07
CA VAL A 149 6.58 -34.97 11.22
C VAL A 149 6.03 -36.39 11.37
N ASP A 150 6.03 -37.15 10.27
CA ASP A 150 6.08 -38.62 10.36
C ASP A 150 7.37 -39.04 11.07
#